data_AF-A0A0F8XD28-F1
#
_entry.id   AF-A0A0F8XD28-F1
#
_cell.length_a   1.000
_cell.length_b   1.000
_cell.length_c   1.000
_cell.angle_alpha   90.00
_cell.angle_beta   90.00
_cell.angle_gamma   90.00
#
_symmetry.space_group_name_H-M   'P 1'
#
loop_
_entity.id
_entity.type
_entity.pdbx_description
1 polymer ?
#
loop_
_entity_poly.entity_id
_entity_poly.type
_entity_poly.pdbx_seq_one_letter_code
_entity_poly.pdbx_strand_id
1 'polypeptide(L)'
;MPQASSTPAPELSPRFCFNERLLRDFLSLSRSTIDDSITQNVNALFTPAREGFDPSSTSQRQTDSRAGRQIDTTACQNFKDKVLFPSWQTRSDVLTYCAGVATSPDPDDPDLLLRETESAKDRERVVDERLDPYSARFFPREPRTESLANVIRNQRTVEEIIRARTWGIVSERCGGSSEGWEGALNRWREQNQR
;
A
#
# COMPACT_ATOMS: atom_id res chain seq x y z
N MET A 1 -9.82 -10.77 34.65
CA MET A 1 -9.58 -10.70 33.20
C MET A 1 -8.85 -9.39 32.91
N PRO A 2 -7.65 -9.40 32.32
CA PRO A 2 -6.96 -8.15 32.03
C PRO A 2 -7.66 -7.48 30.84
N GLN A 3 -8.12 -6.25 31.03
CA GLN A 3 -8.62 -5.41 29.94
C GLN A 3 -7.46 -5.14 28.98
N ALA A 4 -7.62 -5.49 27.71
CA ALA A 4 -6.71 -5.05 26.66
C ALA A 4 -6.82 -3.52 26.57
N SER A 5 -5.79 -2.82 27.04
CA SER A 5 -5.64 -1.38 26.83
C SER A 5 -5.54 -1.14 25.32
N SER A 6 -6.59 -0.58 24.72
CA SER A 6 -6.56 -0.12 23.33
C SER A 6 -5.62 1.09 23.26
N THR A 7 -4.37 0.87 22.89
CA THR A 7 -3.46 1.98 22.57
C THR A 7 -4.08 2.75 21.40
N PRO A 8 -4.32 4.07 21.54
CA PRO A 8 -4.87 4.86 20.44
C PRO A 8 -3.92 4.79 19.25
N ALA A 9 -4.48 4.66 18.05
CA ALA A 9 -3.68 4.64 16.82
C ALA A 9 -2.90 5.94 16.69
N PRO A 10 -1.60 5.90 16.31
CA PRO A 10 -0.81 7.11 16.15
C PRO A 10 -1.41 7.98 15.03
N GLU A 11 -1.57 9.27 15.31
CA GLU A 11 -2.08 10.23 14.33
C GLU A 11 -1.05 10.48 13.22
N LEU A 12 -1.55 10.62 11.99
CA LEU A 12 -0.69 10.95 10.85
C LEU A 12 -0.19 12.40 10.97
N SER A 13 1.12 12.58 10.84
CA SER A 13 1.77 13.89 10.90
C SER A 13 2.58 14.15 9.63
N PRO A 14 2.81 15.42 9.23
CA PRO A 14 3.65 15.72 8.06
C PRO A 14 5.07 15.18 8.20
N ARG A 15 5.60 15.13 9.43
CA ARG A 15 6.92 14.57 9.75
C ARG A 15 7.04 13.09 9.34
N PHE A 16 5.95 12.33 9.46
CA PHE A 16 5.93 10.94 8.99
C PHE A 16 6.10 10.87 7.47
N CYS A 17 5.43 11.74 6.71
CA CYS A 17 5.51 11.74 5.25
C CYS A 17 6.90 12.14 4.74
N PHE A 18 7.54 13.14 5.34
CA PHE A 18 8.88 13.57 4.95
C PHE A 18 9.98 12.57 5.34
N ASN A 19 9.71 11.65 6.27
CA ASN A 19 10.61 10.53 6.52
C ASN A 19 10.31 9.39 5.56
N GLU A 20 10.91 9.47 4.36
CA GLU A 20 10.70 8.50 3.28
C GLU A 20 10.95 7.05 3.73
N ARG A 21 11.97 6.83 4.59
CA ARG A 21 12.26 5.50 5.12
C ARG A 21 11.10 4.96 5.95
N LEU A 22 10.60 5.75 6.91
CA LEU A 22 9.47 5.32 7.75
C LEU A 22 8.20 5.09 6.93
N LEU A 23 7.93 5.95 5.95
CA LEU A 23 6.79 5.76 5.04
C LEU A 23 6.90 4.46 4.25
N ARG A 24 8.07 4.17 3.66
CA ARG A 24 8.32 2.94 2.90
C ARG A 24 8.27 1.70 3.79
N ASP A 25 8.86 1.77 4.98
CA ASP A 25 8.87 0.67 5.95
C ASP A 25 7.44 0.34 6.41
N PHE A 26 6.61 1.35 6.68
CA PHE A 26 5.19 1.17 6.99
C PHE A 26 4.45 0.44 5.86
N LEU A 27 4.60 0.92 4.61
CA LEU A 27 3.93 0.32 3.46
C LEU A 27 4.41 -1.12 3.22
N SER A 28 5.73 -1.35 3.31
CA SER A 28 6.33 -2.67 3.15
C SER A 28 5.84 -3.64 4.21
N LEU A 29 5.79 -3.23 5.48
CA LEU A 29 5.31 -4.07 6.57
C LEU A 29 3.82 -4.40 6.39
N SER A 30 2.99 -3.40 6.07
CA SER A 30 1.56 -3.62 5.81
C SER A 30 1.31 -4.58 4.65
N ARG A 31 2.11 -4.51 3.58
CA ARG A 31 2.03 -5.45 2.44
C ARG A 31 2.49 -6.85 2.83
N SER A 32 3.60 -6.96 3.57
CA SER A 32 4.17 -8.26 3.96
C SER A 32 3.24 -9.10 4.84
N THR A 33 2.39 -8.45 5.63
CA THR A 33 1.47 -9.11 6.57
C THR A 33 0.18 -9.62 5.92
N ILE A 34 -0.24 -9.02 4.80
CA ILE A 34 -1.53 -9.33 4.16
C ILE A 34 -1.34 -9.82 2.73
N ASP A 35 -0.71 -9.00 1.89
CA ASP A 35 -0.66 -9.17 0.43
C ASP A 35 0.44 -10.17 0.02
N ASP A 36 1.66 -10.07 0.56
CA ASP A 36 2.73 -11.01 0.21
C ASP A 36 2.45 -12.42 0.74
N SER A 37 1.77 -12.51 1.89
CA SER A 37 1.31 -13.77 2.48
C SER A 37 -0.13 -14.13 2.08
N ILE A 38 -0.70 -13.53 1.03
CA ILE A 38 -2.13 -13.69 0.70
C ILE A 38 -2.52 -15.15 0.49
N THR A 39 -1.68 -15.94 -0.19
CA THR A 39 -1.95 -17.36 -0.41
C THR A 39 -2.04 -18.12 0.91
N GLN A 40 -1.18 -17.81 1.88
CA GLN A 40 -1.22 -18.42 3.20
C GLN A 40 -2.46 -17.97 3.97
N ASN A 41 -2.76 -16.67 3.96
CA ASN A 41 -3.94 -16.09 4.62
C ASN A 41 -5.24 -16.71 4.08
N VAL A 42 -5.36 -16.85 2.77
CA VAL A 42 -6.52 -17.45 2.10
C VAL A 42 -6.60 -18.96 2.37
N ASN A 43 -5.48 -19.68 2.29
CA ASN A 43 -5.46 -21.12 2.60
C ASN A 43 -5.80 -21.39 4.08
N ALA A 44 -5.48 -20.48 5.00
CA ALA A 44 -5.83 -20.61 6.41
C ALA A 44 -7.34 -20.50 6.67
N LEU A 45 -8.12 -19.93 5.73
CA LEU A 45 -9.58 -19.94 5.79
C LEU A 45 -10.17 -21.34 5.55
N PHE A 46 -9.38 -22.24 4.96
CA PHE A 46 -9.77 -23.63 4.78
C PHE A 46 -9.63 -24.38 6.12
N THR A 47 -10.74 -24.61 6.81
CA THR A 47 -10.77 -25.33 8.09
C THR A 47 -11.41 -26.72 7.93
N PRO A 48 -10.66 -27.75 7.49
CA PRO A 48 -11.22 -29.10 7.29
C PRO A 48 -11.71 -29.74 8.60
N ALA A 49 -11.19 -29.30 9.75
CA ALA A 49 -11.63 -29.79 11.07
C ALA A 49 -13.12 -29.51 11.38
N ARG A 50 -13.75 -28.51 10.72
CA ARG A 50 -15.19 -28.23 10.90
C ARG A 50 -16.09 -29.30 10.27
N GLU A 51 -15.61 -30.02 9.25
CA GLU A 51 -16.38 -31.06 8.57
C GLU A 51 -16.38 -32.40 9.31
N GLY A 52 -15.59 -32.53 10.40
CA GLY A 52 -15.41 -33.79 11.12
C GLY A 52 -14.49 -34.77 10.39
N PHE A 53 -14.01 -35.79 11.11
CA PHE A 53 -13.20 -36.85 10.51
C PHE A 53 -14.11 -37.95 9.97
N ASP A 54 -14.11 -38.14 8.65
CA ASP A 54 -14.77 -39.28 8.00
C ASP A 54 -13.75 -40.43 7.81
N PRO A 55 -13.90 -41.57 8.50
CA PRO A 55 -13.00 -42.73 8.33
C PRO A 55 -13.05 -43.34 6.93
N SER A 56 -14.05 -43.03 6.10
CA SER A 56 -14.06 -43.42 4.68
C SER A 56 -13.02 -42.64 3.85
N SER A 57 -12.60 -41.45 4.31
CA SER A 57 -11.66 -40.56 3.60
C SER A 57 -10.23 -41.09 3.51
N THR A 58 -9.84 -42.07 4.34
CA THR A 58 -8.51 -42.71 4.29
C THR A 58 -8.43 -43.82 3.24
N SER A 59 -9.56 -44.26 2.68
CA SER A 59 -9.60 -45.34 1.69
C SER A 59 -9.25 -44.88 0.26
N GLN A 60 -9.37 -43.58 -0.01
CA GLN A 60 -9.02 -42.98 -1.30
C GLN A 60 -7.79 -42.09 -1.15
N ARG A 61 -6.77 -42.36 -1.96
CA ARG A 61 -5.61 -41.47 -2.10
C ARG A 61 -6.12 -40.19 -2.77
N GLN A 62 -6.40 -39.15 -1.99
CA GLN A 62 -6.74 -37.82 -2.51
C GLN A 62 -5.50 -37.20 -3.16
N THR A 63 -5.21 -37.59 -4.40
CA THR A 63 -4.14 -36.98 -5.22
C THR A 63 -4.59 -35.65 -5.83
N ASP A 64 -5.90 -35.44 -6.01
CA ASP A 64 -6.42 -34.37 -6.87
C ASP A 64 -7.46 -33.41 -6.23
N SER A 65 -7.89 -33.60 -4.99
CA SER A 65 -9.14 -32.96 -4.50
C SER A 65 -9.02 -31.77 -3.54
N ARG A 66 -7.82 -31.21 -3.29
CA ARG A 66 -7.69 -29.97 -2.49
C ARG A 66 -7.47 -28.71 -3.31
N ALA A 67 -7.15 -28.83 -4.60
CA ALA A 67 -6.93 -27.68 -5.47
C ALA A 67 -8.25 -26.97 -5.87
N GLY A 68 -9.41 -27.64 -5.73
CA GLY A 68 -10.72 -27.16 -6.19
C GLY A 68 -11.83 -27.08 -5.14
N ARG A 69 -11.55 -27.29 -3.84
CA ARG A 69 -12.57 -27.00 -2.82
C ARG A 69 -12.69 -25.49 -2.67
N GLN A 70 -13.84 -24.95 -3.05
CA GLN A 70 -14.18 -23.56 -2.80
C GLN A 70 -14.18 -23.30 -1.30
N ILE A 71 -13.51 -22.23 -0.90
CA ILE A 71 -13.52 -21.78 0.49
C ILE A 71 -14.95 -21.36 0.84
N ASP A 72 -15.36 -21.59 2.09
CA ASP A 72 -16.64 -21.12 2.60
C ASP A 72 -16.85 -19.63 2.28
N THR A 73 -17.95 -19.33 1.58
CA THR A 73 -18.27 -17.97 1.10
C THR A 73 -18.32 -16.97 2.26
N THR A 74 -18.83 -17.39 3.42
CA THR A 74 -18.92 -16.52 4.60
C THR A 74 -17.54 -16.26 5.21
N ALA A 75 -16.66 -17.26 5.30
CA ALA A 75 -15.27 -17.07 5.74
C ALA A 75 -14.51 -16.11 4.80
N CYS A 76 -14.66 -16.29 3.49
CA CYS A 76 -14.08 -15.41 2.49
C CYS A 76 -14.59 -13.97 2.58
N GLN A 77 -15.90 -13.78 2.74
CA GLN A 77 -16.47 -12.45 2.88
C GLN A 77 -16.00 -11.76 4.18
N ASN A 78 -15.95 -12.49 5.29
CA ASN A 78 -15.39 -11.97 6.54
C ASN A 78 -13.91 -11.56 6.40
N PHE A 79 -13.09 -12.36 5.71
CA PHE A 79 -11.70 -12.01 5.45
C PHE A 79 -11.58 -10.72 4.62
N LYS A 80 -12.38 -10.59 3.56
CA LYS A 80 -12.43 -9.39 2.74
C LYS A 80 -12.79 -8.15 3.58
N ASP A 81 -13.90 -8.23 4.30
CA ASP A 81 -14.49 -7.06 4.98
C ASP A 81 -13.75 -6.64 6.24
N LYS A 82 -13.15 -7.59 6.96
CA LYS A 82 -12.52 -7.34 8.27
C LYS A 82 -11.00 -7.29 8.24
N VAL A 83 -10.37 -7.79 7.18
CA VAL A 83 -8.90 -7.87 7.10
C VAL A 83 -8.38 -7.18 5.85
N LEU A 84 -8.79 -7.63 4.67
CA LEU A 84 -8.22 -7.18 3.40
C LEU A 84 -8.53 -5.71 3.12
N PHE A 85 -9.82 -5.36 3.05
CA PHE A 85 -10.25 -4.02 2.70
C PHE A 85 -9.88 -2.96 3.75
N PRO A 86 -9.98 -3.22 5.07
CA PRO A 86 -9.47 -2.30 6.08
C PRO A 86 -7.96 -2.01 5.90
N SER A 87 -7.14 -3.04 5.67
CA SER A 87 -5.70 -2.87 5.46
C SER A 87 -5.39 -2.02 4.22
N TRP A 88 -6.07 -2.30 3.11
CA TRP A 88 -5.98 -1.50 1.89
C TRP A 88 -6.42 -0.06 2.11
N GLN A 89 -7.49 0.14 2.89
CA GLN A 89 -8.00 1.47 3.23
C GLN A 89 -6.98 2.25 4.04
N THR A 90 -6.39 1.66 5.08
CA THR A 90 -5.35 2.31 5.89
C THR A 90 -4.17 2.76 5.02
N ARG A 91 -3.70 1.93 4.10
CA ARG A 91 -2.63 2.34 3.16
C ARG A 91 -3.08 3.45 2.22
N SER A 92 -4.31 3.39 1.72
CA SER A 92 -4.89 4.47 0.89
C SER A 92 -4.98 5.79 1.65
N ASP A 93 -5.36 5.77 2.92
CA ASP A 93 -5.47 6.96 3.76
C ASP A 93 -4.10 7.61 3.97
N VAL A 94 -3.08 6.79 4.28
CA VAL A 94 -1.69 7.26 4.41
C VAL A 94 -1.18 7.90 3.11
N LEU A 95 -1.38 7.23 1.97
CA LEU A 95 -0.97 7.75 0.67
C LEU A 95 -1.76 9.01 0.24
N THR A 96 -3.00 9.15 0.70
CA THR A 96 -3.83 10.33 0.43
C THR A 96 -3.41 11.50 1.30
N TYR A 97 -3.19 11.25 2.59
CA TYR A 97 -2.66 12.24 3.52
C TYR A 97 -1.30 12.79 3.07
N CYS A 98 -0.35 11.90 2.76
CA CYS A 98 0.98 12.33 2.31
C CYS A 98 0.95 13.00 0.93
N ALA A 99 -0.01 12.70 0.06
CA ALA A 99 -0.21 13.47 -1.17
C ALA A 99 -0.65 14.91 -0.86
N GLY A 100 -1.54 15.11 0.12
CA GLY A 100 -1.92 16.44 0.58
C GLY A 100 -0.72 17.22 1.12
N VAL A 101 0.10 16.59 1.96
CA VAL A 101 1.35 17.18 2.49
C VAL A 101 2.32 17.55 1.37
N ALA A 102 2.46 16.70 0.35
CA ALA A 102 3.34 16.98 -0.80
C ALA A 102 2.90 18.20 -1.63
N THR A 103 1.61 18.58 -1.58
CA THR A 103 1.08 19.75 -2.28
C THR A 103 0.99 21.01 -1.40
N SER A 104 1.17 20.88 -0.08
CA SER A 104 1.11 22.01 0.84
C SER A 104 2.43 22.78 0.91
N PRO A 105 2.41 24.12 1.12
CA PRO A 105 3.61 24.90 1.38
C PRO A 105 4.36 24.38 2.59
N ASP A 106 5.68 24.38 2.49
CA ASP A 106 6.54 23.78 3.50
C ASP A 106 7.52 24.80 4.09
N PRO A 107 7.15 25.47 5.19
CA PRO A 107 7.99 26.50 5.80
C PRO A 107 9.21 25.93 6.54
N ASP A 108 9.19 24.63 6.88
CA ASP A 108 10.24 23.97 7.66
C ASP A 108 11.24 23.20 6.77
N ASP A 109 11.30 23.52 5.47
CA ASP A 109 12.26 22.93 4.53
C ASP A 109 13.70 23.40 4.86
N PRO A 110 14.60 22.50 5.34
CA PRO A 110 15.96 22.88 5.72
C PRO A 110 16.79 23.35 4.52
N ASP A 111 16.45 22.92 3.30
CA ASP A 111 17.19 23.22 2.09
C ASP A 111 16.67 24.47 1.37
N LEU A 112 15.62 25.13 1.88
CA LEU A 112 15.01 26.31 1.27
C LEU A 112 16.03 27.42 1.01
N LEU A 113 16.76 27.83 2.05
CA LEU A 113 17.77 28.90 1.95
C LEU A 113 18.93 28.49 1.04
N LEU A 114 19.41 27.25 1.14
CA LEU A 114 20.50 26.75 0.29
C LEU A 114 20.09 26.80 -1.18
N ARG A 115 18.90 26.30 -1.51
CA ARG A 115 18.34 26.29 -2.86
C ARG A 115 18.15 27.70 -3.42
N GLU A 116 17.67 28.64 -2.62
CA GLU A 116 17.54 30.04 -3.02
C GLU A 116 18.90 30.68 -3.32
N THR A 117 19.91 30.42 -2.49
CA THR A 117 21.28 30.94 -2.72
C THR A 117 21.95 30.32 -3.94
N GLU A 118 21.79 29.01 -4.16
CA GLU A 118 22.30 28.33 -5.36
C GLU A 118 21.61 28.86 -6.62
N SER A 119 20.28 29.06 -6.58
CA SER A 119 19.52 29.62 -7.70
C SER A 119 19.83 31.10 -7.96
N ALA A 120 20.20 31.87 -6.93
CA ALA A 120 20.68 33.24 -7.11
C ALA A 120 22.06 33.27 -7.78
N LYS A 121 22.99 32.43 -7.32
CA LYS A 121 24.34 32.32 -7.90
C LYS A 121 24.32 31.86 -9.35
N ASP A 122 23.46 30.90 -9.70
CA ASP A 122 23.33 30.46 -11.09
C ASP A 122 22.74 31.56 -11.99
N ARG A 123 21.79 32.37 -11.50
CA ARG A 123 21.27 33.53 -12.24
C ARG A 123 22.33 34.60 -12.53
N GLU A 124 23.35 34.72 -11.69
CA GLU A 124 24.48 35.64 -11.90
C GLU A 124 25.58 35.05 -12.79
N ARG A 125 25.51 33.75 -13.10
CA ARG A 125 26.54 33.02 -13.83
C ARG A 125 26.49 33.32 -15.33
N VAL A 126 27.59 33.80 -15.88
CA VAL A 126 27.77 33.99 -17.32
C VAL A 126 28.51 32.79 -17.88
N VAL A 127 27.90 32.09 -18.85
CA VAL A 127 28.46 30.89 -19.48
C VAL A 127 28.91 31.20 -20.90
N ASP A 128 30.18 30.93 -21.20
CA ASP A 128 30.69 30.93 -22.58
C ASP A 128 30.66 29.50 -23.14
N GLU A 129 29.59 29.20 -23.88
CA GLU A 129 29.35 27.89 -24.50
C GLU A 129 30.47 27.47 -25.47
N ARG A 130 31.30 28.42 -25.92
CA ARG A 130 32.40 28.17 -26.86
C ARG A 130 33.64 27.61 -26.17
N LEU A 131 33.81 27.90 -24.88
CA LEU A 131 34.91 27.36 -24.06
C LEU A 131 34.50 26.07 -23.34
N ASP A 132 33.24 25.97 -22.88
CA ASP A 132 32.72 24.75 -22.25
C ASP A 132 31.22 24.51 -22.56
N PRO A 133 30.91 23.63 -23.52
CA PRO A 133 29.54 23.29 -23.90
C PRO A 133 28.70 22.61 -22.80
N TYR A 134 29.31 22.10 -21.73
CA TYR A 134 28.60 21.40 -20.64
C TYR A 134 28.36 22.28 -19.42
N SER A 135 29.09 23.39 -19.30
CA SER A 135 28.95 24.33 -18.21
C SER A 135 27.54 24.93 -18.12
N ALA A 136 26.77 25.04 -19.21
CA ALA A 136 25.42 25.61 -19.17
C ALA A 136 24.40 24.83 -18.30
N ARG A 137 24.70 23.59 -17.91
CA ARG A 137 23.75 22.76 -17.14
C ARG A 137 23.76 23.12 -15.65
N PHE A 138 22.65 23.68 -15.17
CA PHE A 138 22.35 23.81 -13.75
C PHE A 138 21.16 22.92 -13.40
N PHE A 139 21.33 22.12 -12.34
CA PHE A 139 20.26 21.29 -11.78
C PHE A 139 19.94 21.84 -10.39
N PRO A 140 18.85 22.62 -10.24
CA PRO A 140 18.42 23.07 -8.93
C PRO A 140 18.16 21.88 -8.03
N ARG A 141 18.43 22.03 -6.74
CA ARG A 141 17.95 21.05 -5.76
C ARG A 141 16.43 21.03 -5.77
N GLU A 142 15.84 19.84 -5.78
CA GLU A 142 14.40 19.68 -5.70
C GLU A 142 13.92 20.00 -4.27
N PRO A 143 12.79 20.70 -4.09
CA PRO A 143 12.18 20.88 -2.78
C PRO A 143 11.73 19.51 -2.23
N ARG A 144 11.81 19.33 -0.90
CA ARG A 144 11.46 18.04 -0.27
C ARG A 144 10.02 17.61 -0.53
N THR A 145 9.10 18.55 -0.78
CA THR A 145 7.71 18.30 -1.17
C THR A 145 7.59 17.68 -2.57
N GLU A 146 8.44 18.08 -3.53
CA GLU A 146 8.47 17.51 -4.87
C GLU A 146 9.05 16.09 -4.86
N SER A 147 10.13 15.89 -4.09
CA SER A 147 10.68 14.56 -3.84
C SER A 147 9.62 13.63 -3.22
N LEU A 148 8.89 14.10 -2.19
CA LEU A 148 7.77 13.38 -1.61
C LEU A 148 6.67 13.09 -2.64
N ALA A 149 6.30 14.05 -3.48
CA ALA A 149 5.30 13.84 -4.53
C ALA A 149 5.70 12.71 -5.50
N ASN A 150 6.98 12.65 -5.88
CA ASN A 150 7.52 11.57 -6.71
C ASN A 150 7.41 10.21 -6.00
N VAL A 151 7.76 10.14 -4.71
CA VAL A 151 7.63 8.93 -3.90
C VAL A 151 6.17 8.47 -3.84
N ILE A 152 5.23 9.38 -3.57
CA ILE A 152 3.80 9.04 -3.45
C ILE A 152 3.22 8.55 -4.78
N ARG A 153 3.58 9.17 -5.92
CA ARG A 153 3.17 8.68 -7.26
C ARG A 153 3.64 7.24 -7.48
N ASN A 154 4.91 6.96 -7.20
CA ASN A 154 5.47 5.61 -7.32
C ASN A 154 4.75 4.62 -6.38
N GLN A 155 4.51 4.99 -5.12
CA GLN A 155 3.84 4.11 -4.18
C GLN A 155 2.38 3.82 -4.54
N ARG A 156 1.68 4.76 -5.19
CA ARG A 156 0.33 4.52 -5.72
C ARG A 156 0.33 3.49 -6.86
N THR A 157 1.26 3.60 -7.80
CA THR A 157 1.41 2.60 -8.87
C THR A 157 1.76 1.22 -8.32
N VAL A 158 2.67 1.14 -7.35
CA VAL A 158 3.00 -0.12 -6.67
C VAL A 158 1.76 -0.69 -5.97
N GLU A 159 0.99 0.15 -5.29
CA GLU A 159 -0.21 -0.27 -4.59
C GLU A 159 -1.29 -0.83 -5.54
N GLU A 160 -1.47 -0.21 -6.71
CA GLU A 160 -2.37 -0.70 -7.76
C GLU A 160 -1.98 -2.11 -8.24
N ILE A 161 -0.69 -2.32 -8.54
CA ILE A 161 -0.16 -3.62 -8.97
C ILE A 161 -0.39 -4.68 -7.89
N ILE A 162 -0.10 -4.34 -6.62
CA ILE A 162 -0.25 -5.27 -5.50
C ILE A 162 -1.72 -5.65 -5.32
N ARG A 163 -2.64 -4.68 -5.33
CA ARG A 163 -4.08 -4.95 -5.18
C ARG A 163 -4.62 -5.82 -6.30
N ALA A 164 -4.24 -5.54 -7.55
CA ALA A 164 -4.63 -6.36 -8.69
C ALA A 164 -4.16 -7.81 -8.54
N ARG A 165 -2.90 -8.02 -8.12
CA ARG A 165 -2.34 -9.36 -7.89
C ARG A 165 -3.03 -10.09 -6.73
N THR A 166 -3.17 -9.42 -5.59
CA THR A 166 -3.84 -9.97 -4.39
C THR A 166 -5.29 -10.34 -4.71
N TRP A 167 -6.01 -9.46 -5.42
CA TRP A 167 -7.39 -9.72 -5.83
C TRP A 167 -7.52 -10.89 -6.80
N GLY A 168 -6.56 -11.07 -7.72
CA GLY A 168 -6.53 -12.23 -8.60
C GLY A 168 -6.56 -13.54 -7.80
N ILE A 169 -5.73 -13.65 -6.76
CA ILE A 169 -5.67 -14.84 -5.90
C ILE A 169 -6.96 -14.99 -5.06
N VAL A 170 -7.42 -13.89 -4.46
CA VAL A 170 -8.63 -13.92 -3.62
C VAL A 170 -9.87 -14.27 -4.43
N SER A 171 -10.03 -13.71 -5.63
CA SER A 171 -11.18 -13.97 -6.50
C SER A 171 -11.18 -15.41 -7.02
N GLU A 172 -10.02 -15.97 -7.38
CA GLU A 172 -9.90 -17.38 -7.78
C GLU A 172 -10.32 -18.34 -6.66
N ARG A 173 -9.89 -18.07 -5.42
CA ARG A 173 -10.08 -19.00 -4.29
C ARG A 173 -11.42 -18.85 -3.56
N CYS A 174 -11.95 -17.64 -3.51
CA CYS A 174 -13.19 -17.32 -2.80
C CYS A 174 -14.44 -17.36 -3.69
N GLY A 175 -14.31 -17.75 -4.97
CA GLY A 175 -15.39 -17.64 -5.95
C GLY A 175 -15.61 -16.18 -6.37
N GLY A 176 -15.11 -15.84 -7.56
CA GLY A 176 -15.05 -14.45 -8.02
C GLY A 176 -16.34 -13.97 -8.69
N SER A 177 -16.83 -12.81 -8.25
CA SER A 177 -17.63 -11.92 -9.10
C SER A 177 -16.75 -11.40 -10.24
N SER A 178 -17.32 -11.15 -11.43
CA SER A 178 -16.61 -10.62 -12.61
C SER A 178 -16.10 -9.18 -12.46
N GLU A 179 -15.99 -8.69 -11.23
CA GLU A 179 -15.68 -7.32 -10.91
C GLU A 179 -14.23 -7.18 -10.45
N GLY A 180 -13.60 -6.07 -10.87
CA GLY A 180 -12.29 -5.65 -10.39
C GLY A 180 -12.25 -5.32 -8.90
N TRP A 181 -11.03 -5.23 -8.37
CA TRP A 181 -10.79 -4.95 -6.96
C TRP A 181 -11.26 -3.55 -6.56
N GLU A 182 -11.25 -2.60 -7.50
CA GLU A 182 -11.67 -1.22 -7.32
C GLU A 182 -13.15 -1.14 -6.96
N GLY A 183 -13.99 -1.83 -7.74
CA GLY A 183 -15.43 -1.84 -7.52
C GLY A 183 -15.81 -2.55 -6.22
N ALA A 184 -15.14 -3.67 -5.92
CA ALA A 184 -15.34 -4.39 -4.67
C ALA A 184 -14.96 -3.53 -3.44
N LEU A 185 -13.82 -2.84 -3.50
CA LEU A 185 -13.37 -1.95 -2.43
C LEU A 185 -14.31 -0.74 -2.27
N ASN A 186 -14.77 -0.15 -3.38
CA ASN A 186 -15.69 0.99 -3.34
C ASN A 186 -17.04 0.61 -2.71
N ARG A 187 -17.59 -0.55 -3.06
CA ARG A 187 -18.79 -1.05 -2.38
C ARG A 187 -18.60 -1.25 -0.88
N TRP A 188 -17.46 -1.82 -0.49
CA TRP A 188 -17.14 -1.98 0.94
C TRP A 188 -17.05 -0.63 1.65
N ARG A 189 -16.48 0.40 1.02
CA ARG A 189 -16.47 1.78 1.57
C ARG A 189 -17.88 2.33 1.74
N GLU A 190 -18.72 2.21 0.72
CA GLU A 190 -20.11 2.68 0.76
C GLU A 190 -20.93 2.01 1.87
N GLN A 191 -20.66 0.74 2.16
CA GLN A 191 -21.33 0.00 3.22
C GLN A 191 -20.86 0.40 4.63
N ASN A 192 -19.58 0.76 4.79
CA ASN A 192 -19.01 1.14 6.09
C ASN A 192 -19.06 2.64 6.38
N GLN A 193 -19.43 3.48 5.40
CA GLN A 193 -19.64 4.93 5.58
C GLN A 193 -21.10 5.28 5.95
N ARG A 194 -22.00 4.30 5.96
CA ARG A 194 -23.38 4.43 6.45
C ARG A 194 -23.46 4.07 7.93
#